data_AF-A0A349WGF6-F1
#
_entry.id   AF-A0A349WGF6-F1
#
_cell.length_a   1.000
_cell.length_b   1.000
_cell.length_c   1.000
_cell.angle_alpha   90.00
_cell.angle_beta   90.00
_cell.angle_gamma   90.00
#
_symmetry.space_group_name_H-M   'P 1'
#
loop_
_entity.id
_entity.type
_entity.pdbx_description
1 polymer ?
#
loop_
_entity_poly.entity_id
_entity_poly.type
_entity_poly.pdbx_seq_one_letter_code
_entity_poly.pdbx_strand_id
1 'polypeptide(L)' 'MKPPLTLLVLAAGLGSRYGGLKQLEKIGPGGETLMDYS' A
#
# COMPACT_ATOMS: atom_id res chain seq x y z
N MET A 1 26.59 -14.06 11.23
CA MET A 1 25.77 -13.65 10.06
C MET A 1 24.48 -13.05 10.57
N LYS A 2 24.01 -11.94 9.98
CA LYS A 2 22.70 -11.37 10.30
C LYS A 2 21.63 -12.12 9.47
N PRO A 3 20.49 -12.53 10.05
CA PRO A 3 19.42 -13.13 9.28
C PRO A 3 18.86 -12.13 8.24
N PRO A 4 18.29 -12.61 7.13
CA PRO A 4 17.62 -11.75 6.17
C PRO A 4 16.46 -11.01 6.84
N LEU A 5 16.29 -9.73 6.51
CA LEU A 5 15.15 -8.94 6.94
C LEU A 5 13.99 -9.18 5.98
N THR A 6 12.85 -9.63 6.51
CA THR A 6 11.61 -9.81 5.73
C THR A 6 10.64 -8.68 6.07
N LEU A 7 10.17 -7.97 5.03
CA LEU A 7 9.07 -7.02 5.13
C LEU A 7 7.75 -7.71 4.76
N LEU A 8 6.73 -7.54 5.59
CA LEU A 8 5.37 -8.02 5.33
C LEU A 8 4.40 -6.83 5.38
N VAL A 9 3.83 -6.48 4.22
CA VAL A 9 2.81 -5.44 4.11
C VAL A 9 1.44 -6.09 4.06
N LEU A 10 0.61 -5.85 5.07
CA LEU A 10 -0.75 -6.38 5.14
C LEU A 10 -1.72 -5.44 4.42
N ALA A 11 -2.11 -5.83 3.21
CA ALA A 11 -2.87 -4.96 2.29
C ALA A 11 -4.12 -5.65 1.70
N ALA A 12 -4.81 -6.53 2.44
CA ALA A 12 -6.00 -7.24 1.94
C ALA A 12 -7.35 -6.54 2.23
N GLY A 13 -7.35 -5.43 2.99
CA GLY A 13 -8.58 -4.76 3.42
C GLY A 13 -9.29 -3.98 2.32
N LEU A 14 -10.62 -4.01 2.31
CA LEU A 14 -11.47 -3.20 1.42
C LEU A 14 -11.69 -1.80 2.00
N GLY A 15 -11.49 -0.77 1.16
CA GLY A 15 -11.80 0.62 1.49
C GLY A 15 -13.29 0.93 1.26
N SER A 16 -14.19 0.37 2.08
CA SER A 16 -15.65 0.54 1.91
C SER A 16 -16.13 1.99 1.91
N ARG A 17 -15.46 2.87 2.66
CA ARG A 17 -15.70 4.33 2.67
C ARG A 17 -15.29 5.02 1.36
N TYR A 18 -14.39 4.40 0.60
CA TYR A 18 -13.81 4.91 -0.65
C TYR A 18 -14.27 4.11 -1.87
N GLY A 19 -15.24 3.21 -1.71
CA GLY A 19 -15.83 2.46 -2.82
C GLY A 19 -14.95 1.39 -3.46
N GLY A 20 -13.83 0.99 -2.85
CA GLY A 20 -12.94 0.03 -3.51
C GLY A 20 -11.60 -0.25 -2.82
N LEU A 21 -10.61 -0.60 -3.64
CA LEU A 21 -9.24 -0.94 -3.21
C LEU A 21 -8.43 0.34 -2.93
N LYS A 22 -8.44 0.78 -1.67
CA LYS A 22 -7.71 1.98 -1.20
C LYS A 22 -6.19 1.95 -1.45
N GLN A 23 -5.63 0.78 -1.70
CA GLN A 23 -4.21 0.51 -1.93
C GLN A 23 -3.74 1.10 -3.26
N LEU A 24 -4.63 1.13 -4.25
CA LEU A 24 -4.35 1.62 -5.60
C LEU A 24 -4.74 3.10 -5.78
N GLU A 25 -5.23 3.73 -4.72
CA GLU A 25 -5.64 5.13 -4.74
C GLU A 25 -4.42 6.02 -4.97
N LYS A 26 -4.54 6.97 -5.90
CA LYS A 26 -3.48 7.91 -6.24
C LYS A 26 -3.46 9.05 -5.24
N ILE A 27 -2.34 9.24 -4.55
CA ILE A 27 -2.18 10.26 -3.50
C ILE A 27 -0.96 11.17 -3.71
N GLY A 28 -0.03 10.77 -4.58
CA GLY A 28 1.19 11.53 -4.85
C GLY A 28 1.03 12.60 -5.94
N PRO A 29 1.92 13.61 -5.97
CA PRO A 29 1.88 14.70 -6.96
C PRO A 29 2.12 14.20 -8.40
N GLY A 30 2.73 13.03 -8.58
CA GLY A 30 2.92 12.35 -9.86
C GLY A 30 1.88 11.27 -10.14
N GLY A 31 0.88 11.10 -9.28
CA GLY A 31 -0.13 10.05 -9.39
C GLY A 31 0.31 8.70 -8.81
N GLU A 32 1.33 8.70 -7.95
CA GLU A 32 1.76 7.54 -7.16
C GLU A 32 0.62 7.03 -6.28
N THR A 33 0.53 5.71 -6.16
CA THR A 33 -0.44 5.04 -5.32
C THR A 33 0.01 5.01 -3.87
N LEU A 34 -0.91 4.75 -2.94
CA LEU A 34 -0.58 4.51 -1.54
C LEU A 34 0.51 3.41 -1.36
N MET A 35 0.49 2.38 -2.21
CA MET A 35 1.46 1.28 -2.15
C MET A 35 2.87 1.68 -2.59
N ASP A 36 3.04 2.70 -3.41
CA ASP A 36 4.37 3.16 -3.85
C ASP A 36 5.18 3.83 -2.72
N TYR A 37 4.52 4.18 -1.61
CA TYR A 37 5.13 4.76 -0.41
C TYR A 37 5.40 3.74 0.71
N SER A 38 5.02 2.47 0.53
CA SER A 38 5.15 1.40 1.54
C SER A 38 6.34 0.48 1.24
#